data_AF-A0A951ZEV3-F1
#
_entry.id   AF-A0A951ZEV3-F1
#
_cell.length_a   1.000
_cell.length_b   1.000
_cell.length_c   1.000
_cell.angle_alpha   90.00
_cell.angle_beta   90.00
_cell.angle_gamma   90.00
#
_symmetry.space_group_name_H-M   'P 1'
#
loop_
_entity.id
_entity.type
_entity.pdbx_description
1 polymer ?
#
loop_
_entity_poly.entity_id
_entity_poly.type
_entity_poly.pdbx_seq_one_letter_code
_entity_poly.pdbx_strand_id
1 'polypeptide(L)'
;MSWDHLLPRGHPHRDDPTYIVASCVFCNAADNRYFEQATKRGLHFDDLTPTQLVEQRRPYVEATRAEYRKFWEANVSGASSATG
;
A
#
# COMPACT_ATOMS: atom_id res chain seq x y z
N MET A 1 5.55 2.17 -13.56
CA MET A 1 6.28 2.41 -12.29
C MET A 1 5.73 3.70 -11.70
N SER A 2 5.60 3.79 -10.38
CA SER A 2 5.05 4.95 -9.65
C SER A 2 6.00 5.29 -8.49
N TRP A 3 5.76 6.44 -7.84
CA TRP A 3 6.48 6.88 -6.66
C TRP A 3 5.49 7.01 -5.51
N ASP A 4 5.89 6.56 -4.33
CA ASP A 4 5.07 6.59 -3.13
C ASP A 4 5.81 7.30 -2.00
N HIS A 5 5.06 7.98 -1.14
CA HIS A 5 5.61 8.69 0.01
C HIS A 5 5.39 7.85 1.25
N LEU A 6 6.45 7.65 2.02
CA LEU A 6 6.39 6.88 3.27
C LEU A 6 5.78 7.67 4.43
N LEU A 7 5.72 9.00 4.29
CA LEU A 7 5.26 9.93 5.32
C LEU A 7 3.97 10.65 4.91
N PRO A 8 3.10 11.00 5.88
CA PRO A 8 1.84 11.67 5.61
C PRO A 8 2.03 13.11 5.09
N ARG A 9 0.98 13.66 4.48
CA ARG A 9 0.94 15.08 4.12
C ARG A 9 1.17 15.96 5.35
N GLY A 10 1.99 17.00 5.21
CA GLY A 10 2.33 17.92 6.30
C GLY A 10 3.52 17.49 7.17
N HIS A 11 4.02 16.26 7.02
CA HIS A 11 5.24 15.86 7.73
C HIS A 11 6.47 16.60 7.15
N PRO A 12 7.38 17.16 7.99
CA PRO A 12 8.50 17.99 7.52
C PRO A 12 9.43 17.29 6.52
N HIS A 13 9.67 15.99 6.73
CA HIS A 13 10.55 15.17 5.88
C HIS A 13 9.82 14.48 4.73
N ARG A 14 8.54 14.80 4.48
CA ARG A 14 7.73 14.08 3.50
C ARG A 14 8.35 14.08 2.09
N ASP A 15 8.87 15.22 1.67
CA ASP A 15 9.40 15.43 0.33
C ASP A 15 10.91 15.21 0.25
N ASP A 16 11.54 14.72 1.34
CA ASP A 16 12.92 14.26 1.32
C ASP A 16 13.01 12.98 0.46
N PRO A 17 13.91 12.92 -0.54
CA PRO A 17 14.08 11.75 -1.40
C PRO A 17 14.29 10.43 -0.65
N THR A 18 14.84 10.49 0.57
CA THR A 18 15.04 9.32 1.45
C THR A 18 13.72 8.65 1.86
N TYR A 19 12.60 9.39 1.86
CA TYR A 19 11.27 8.92 2.22
C TYR A 19 10.33 8.76 1.02
N ILE A 20 10.87 8.85 -0.20
CA ILE A 20 10.14 8.62 -1.45
C ILE A 20 10.68 7.32 -2.06
N VAL A 21 9.79 6.34 -2.26
CA VAL A 21 10.19 5.02 -2.75
C VAL A 21 9.54 4.70 -4.08
N ALA A 22 10.25 3.91 -4.89
CA ALA A 22 9.66 3.32 -6.08
C ALA A 22 8.58 2.31 -5.68
N SER A 23 7.42 2.39 -6.33
CA SER A 23 6.30 1.49 -6.12
C SER A 23 5.63 1.13 -7.46
N CYS A 24 4.87 0.04 -7.50
CA CYS A 24 3.96 -0.17 -8.62
C CYS A 24 2.65 0.60 -8.38
N VAL A 25 1.89 0.89 -9.44
CA VAL A 25 0.63 1.64 -9.33
C VAL A 25 -0.35 0.94 -8.38
N PHE A 26 -0.38 -0.40 -8.41
CA PHE A 26 -1.21 -1.18 -7.49
C PHE A 26 -0.78 -0.99 -6.03
N CYS A 27 0.51 -1.16 -5.70
CA CYS A 27 0.98 -1.02 -4.32
C CYS A 27 0.84 0.42 -3.79
N ASN A 28 1.00 1.41 -4.66
CA ASN A 28 0.77 2.82 -4.31
C ASN A 28 -0.70 3.06 -3.92
N ALA A 29 -1.63 2.47 -4.67
CA ALA A 29 -3.06 2.57 -4.42
C ALA A 29 -3.59 1.56 -3.38
N ALA A 30 -2.80 0.55 -3.03
CA ALA A 30 -3.15 -0.43 -2.03
C ALA A 30 -3.26 0.28 -0.68
N ASP A 31 -4.44 0.14 -0.06
CA ASP A 31 -4.80 0.88 1.14
C ASP A 31 -4.65 2.41 0.94
N ASN A 32 -5.30 2.94 -0.11
CA ASN A 32 -5.24 4.36 -0.50
C ASN A 32 -5.59 5.38 0.61
N ARG A 33 -6.21 4.93 1.70
CA ARG A 33 -6.52 5.73 2.90
C ARG A 33 -5.59 5.41 4.08
N TYR A 34 -4.41 4.81 3.83
CA TYR A 34 -3.46 4.35 4.84
C TYR A 34 -3.19 5.42 5.90
N PHE A 35 -2.82 6.63 5.49
CA PHE A 35 -2.53 7.73 6.41
C PHE A 35 -3.77 8.24 7.17
N GLU A 36 -4.96 8.23 6.56
CA GLU A 36 -6.20 8.60 7.26
C GLU A 36 -6.59 7.56 8.32
N GLN A 37 -6.27 6.29 8.08
CA GLN A 37 -6.56 5.19 9.00
C GLN A 37 -5.47 4.99 10.05
N ALA A 38 -4.33 5.67 9.93
CA ALA A 38 -3.15 5.47 10.78
C ALA A 38 -3.46 5.67 12.26
N THR A 39 -4.19 6.74 12.60
CA THR A 39 -4.61 7.01 13.99
C THR A 39 -5.47 5.89 14.56
N LYS A 40 -6.45 5.39 13.79
CA LYS A 40 -7.31 4.27 14.21
C LYS A 40 -6.52 2.97 14.41
N ARG A 41 -5.44 2.81 13.65
CA ARG A 41 -4.56 1.64 13.68
C ARG A 41 -3.43 1.77 14.70
N GLY A 42 -3.33 2.89 15.42
CA GLY A 42 -2.26 3.14 16.39
C GLY A 42 -0.87 3.25 15.76
N LEU A 43 -0.81 3.65 14.48
CA LEU A 43 0.45 3.81 13.76
C LEU A 43 1.07 5.17 14.06
N HIS A 44 2.40 5.21 14.14
CA HIS A 44 3.20 6.43 14.27
C HIS A 44 4.19 6.51 13.11
N PHE A 45 4.73 7.71 12.88
CA PHE A 45 5.61 7.99 11.73
C PHE A 45 6.91 8.68 12.15
N ASP A 46 6.88 9.43 13.24
CA ASP A 46 8.04 10.12 13.78
C ASP A 46 9.10 9.09 14.23
N ASP A 47 10.36 9.47 14.07
CA ASP A 47 11.56 8.69 14.45
C ASP A 47 11.70 7.31 13.78
N LEU A 48 10.86 6.99 12.78
CA LEU A 48 10.98 5.77 11.99
C LEU A 48 11.86 5.98 10.75
N THR A 49 12.77 5.03 10.54
CA THR A 49 13.54 4.95 9.30
C THR A 49 12.65 4.58 8.11
N PRO A 50 13.06 4.88 6.86
CA PRO A 50 12.34 4.45 5.66
C PRO A 50 12.02 2.95 5.64
N THR A 51 12.96 2.10 6.06
CA THR A 51 12.73 0.65 6.15
C THR A 51 11.65 0.31 7.15
N GLN A 52 11.64 0.92 8.34
CA GLN A 52 10.61 0.68 9.34
C GLN A 52 9.22 1.16 8.86
N LEU A 53 9.15 2.27 8.13
CA LEU A 53 7.91 2.77 7.54
C LEU A 53 7.36 1.81 6.48
N VAL A 54 8.23 1.23 5.63
CA VAL A 54 7.85 0.20 4.65
C VAL A 54 7.31 -1.04 5.38
N GLU A 55 8.04 -1.50 6.39
CA GLU A 55 7.66 -2.66 7.20
C GLU A 55 6.33 -2.46 7.94
N GLN A 56 6.08 -1.26 8.46
CA GLN A 56 4.82 -0.87 9.08
C GLN A 56 3.65 -0.91 8.10
N ARG A 57 3.86 -0.49 6.84
CA ARG A 57 2.80 -0.47 5.81
C ARG A 57 2.55 -1.84 5.17
N ARG A 58 3.58 -2.68 5.09
CA ARG A 58 3.56 -4.01 4.43
C ARG A 58 2.33 -4.87 4.74
N PRO A 59 1.92 -5.11 6.00
CA PRO A 59 0.78 -5.99 6.28
C PRO A 59 -0.54 -5.52 5.65
N TYR A 60 -0.75 -4.20 5.53
CA TYR A 60 -1.97 -3.66 4.92
C TYR A 60 -1.98 -3.83 3.40
N VAL A 61 -0.83 -3.63 2.76
CA VAL A 61 -0.67 -3.87 1.32
C VAL A 61 -0.85 -5.36 1.00
N GLU A 62 -0.28 -6.25 1.82
CA GLU A 62 -0.44 -7.69 1.67
C GLU A 62 -1.90 -8.14 1.84
N ALA A 63 -2.63 -7.57 2.80
CA ALA A 63 -4.04 -7.83 2.98
C ALA A 63 -4.86 -7.44 1.73
N THR A 64 -4.66 -6.23 1.18
CA THR A 64 -5.32 -5.81 -0.06
C THR A 64 -4.96 -6.70 -1.25
N ARG A 65 -3.70 -7.13 -1.37
CA ARG A 65 -3.27 -8.07 -2.42
C ARG A 65 -3.98 -9.42 -2.29
N ALA A 66 -4.13 -9.92 -1.07
CA ALA A 66 -4.82 -11.18 -0.81
C ALA A 66 -6.33 -11.08 -1.13
N GLU A 67 -6.98 -9.99 -0.74
CA GLU A 67 -8.39 -9.72 -1.07
C GLU A 67 -8.62 -9.62 -2.58
N TYR A 68 -7.76 -8.86 -3.28
CA TYR A 68 -7.83 -8.76 -4.73
C TYR A 68 -7.63 -10.12 -5.42
N ARG A 69 -6.67 -10.92 -4.94
CA ARG A 69 -6.46 -12.28 -5.46
C ARG A 69 -7.71 -13.14 -5.29
N LYS A 70 -8.30 -13.17 -4.09
CA LYS A 70 -9.54 -13.92 -3.83
C LYS A 70 -10.67 -13.49 -4.76
N PHE A 71 -10.85 -12.18 -4.95
CA PHE A 71 -11.84 -11.66 -5.88
C PHE A 71 -11.57 -12.13 -7.31
N TRP A 72 -10.32 -12.02 -7.78
CA TRP A 72 -9.93 -12.41 -9.13
C TRP A 72 -10.13 -13.91 -9.38
N GLU A 73 -9.74 -14.76 -8.43
CA GLU A 73 -9.92 -16.22 -8.50
C GLU A 73 -11.42 -16.59 -8.56
N ALA A 74 -12.25 -15.92 -7.77
CA ALA A 74 -13.69 -16.20 -7.71
C ALA A 74 -14.48 -15.68 -8.92
N ASN A 75 -14.06 -14.56 -9.54
CA ASN A 75 -14.89 -13.84 -10.51
C ASN A 75 -14.28 -13.70 -11.91
N VAL A 76 -12.97 -13.90 -12.06
CA VAL A 76 -12.25 -13.60 -13.30
C VAL A 76 -11.54 -14.83 -13.86
N SER A 77 -10.79 -15.57 -13.04
CA SER A 77 -9.97 -16.68 -13.53
C SER A 77 -10.77 -17.87 -14.06
N GLY A 78 -12.04 -18.01 -13.66
CA GLY A 78 -12.95 -19.06 -14.11
C GLY A 78 -13.82 -18.72 -15.32
N ALA A 79 -13.73 -17.50 -15.88
CA ALA A 79 -14.58 -17.08 -17.01
C ALA A 79 -14.09 -17.54 -18.40
N SER A 80 -12.92 -18.19 -18.51
CA SER A 80 -12.36 -18.67 -19.78
C SER A 80 -12.55 -20.17 -20.06
N SER A 81 -13.69 -20.75 -19.62
CA SER A 81 -14.05 -22.13 -19.98
C SER A 81 -15.54 -22.32 -20.23
N ALA A 82 -16.17 -21.35 -20.89
CA ALA A 82 -17.56 -21.46 -21.34
C ALA A 82 -17.77 -20.76 -22.68
N THR A 83 -17.02 -21.17 -23.70
CA THR A 83 -17.45 -21.09 -25.09
C THR A 83 -17.15 -22.45 -25.70
N GLY A 84 -18.23 -23.24 -25.86
CA GLY A 84 -18.23 -24.44 -26.66
C GLY A 84 -18.19 -24.15 -28.15
#